data_AF-A0A8T0SLT3-F1
#
_entry.id   AF-A0A8T0SLT3-F1
#
_cell.length_a   1.000
_cell.length_b   1.000
_cell.length_c   1.000
_cell.angle_alpha   90.00
_cell.angle_beta   90.00
_cell.angle_gamma   90.00
#
_symmetry.space_group_name_H-M   'P 1'
#
loop_
_entity.id
_entity.type
_entity.pdbx_description
1 polymer ?
#
loop_
_entity_poly.entity_id
_entity_poly.type
_entity_poly.pdbx_seq_one_letter_code
_entity_poly.pdbx_strand_id
1 'polypeptide(L)'
;MVSDLPLLPYVVRSGDLISYTAEEGVRILGEGKLLVSDSFPGNERNKYCLSSQKNGNNDIEGVDSSNACYGGTAALLNCVNWVESNSWDGRYGLVVCTDSAVYAEGPARPTGGAAAIAMLIGPNAPISFESKCRASHRAHVYDLYKPDLASEYPIVDGKLSQICYLMALDSCYR
;
A
#
# COMPACT_ATOMS: atom_id res chain seq x y z
N MET A 1 -14.96 5.19 -30.55
CA MET A 1 -14.25 6.48 -30.51
C MET A 1 -13.41 6.50 -29.25
N VAL A 2 -12.13 6.18 -29.41
CA VAL A 2 -11.13 6.20 -28.34
C VAL A 2 -10.18 7.33 -28.73
N SER A 3 -10.42 8.53 -28.22
CA SER A 3 -9.56 9.68 -28.48
C SER A 3 -9.60 10.63 -27.29
N ASP A 4 -8.39 10.99 -26.85
CA ASP A 4 -8.04 12.13 -26.00
C ASP A 4 -8.11 11.95 -24.49
N LEU A 5 -7.15 11.20 -23.92
CA LEU A 5 -6.68 11.43 -22.55
C LEU A 5 -5.15 11.26 -22.47
N PRO A 6 -4.44 12.09 -21.67
CA PRO A 6 -2.98 12.18 -21.70
C PRO A 6 -2.38 10.90 -21.13
N LEU A 7 -1.89 10.04 -22.01
CA LEU A 7 -0.84 9.10 -21.65
C LEU A 7 0.34 9.95 -21.18
N LEU A 8 0.76 9.82 -19.92
CA LEU A 8 2.04 10.36 -19.45
C LEU A 8 3.12 9.82 -20.42
N PRO A 9 3.68 10.64 -21.34
CA PRO A 9 4.41 10.10 -22.50
C PRO A 9 5.80 9.59 -22.13
N TYR A 10 6.18 9.69 -20.85
CA TYR A 10 7.50 9.33 -20.35
C TYR A 10 7.40 9.02 -18.85
N VAL A 11 7.83 7.82 -18.47
CA VAL A 11 8.11 7.44 -17.08
C VAL A 11 9.42 8.12 -16.69
N VAL A 12 9.40 9.04 -15.73
CA VAL A 12 10.61 9.79 -15.32
C VAL A 12 11.33 9.07 -14.18
N ARG A 13 10.59 8.42 -13.28
CA ARG A 13 11.14 7.59 -12.19
C ARG A 13 10.33 6.31 -12.01
N SER A 14 10.92 5.28 -11.40
CA SER A 14 10.24 4.01 -11.07
C SER A 14 9.02 4.19 -10.16
N GLY A 15 8.97 5.26 -9.37
CA GLY A 15 7.79 5.63 -8.57
C GLY A 15 6.55 5.95 -9.42
N ASP A 16 6.73 6.56 -10.60
CA ASP A 16 5.62 6.97 -11.48
C ASP A 16 4.87 5.75 -12.05
N LEU A 17 5.60 4.66 -12.32
CA LEU A 17 5.02 3.39 -12.80
C LEU A 17 4.12 2.72 -11.76
N ILE A 18 4.48 2.85 -10.49
CA ILE A 18 3.74 2.23 -9.39
C ILE A 18 2.48 3.04 -9.07
N SER A 19 2.59 4.37 -9.02
CA SER A 19 1.42 5.26 -8.93
C SER A 19 0.47 5.03 -10.11
N TYR A 20 1.00 4.88 -11.33
CA TYR A 20 0.22 4.53 -12.51
C TYR A 20 -0.43 3.14 -12.42
N THR A 21 0.27 2.14 -11.90
CA THR A 21 -0.29 0.78 -11.75
C THR A 21 -1.38 0.76 -10.67
N ALA A 22 -1.19 1.48 -9.58
CA ALA A 22 -2.22 1.69 -8.55
C ALA A 22 -3.42 2.44 -9.15
N GLU A 23 -3.19 3.48 -9.93
CA GLU A 23 -4.23 4.23 -10.62
C GLU A 23 -4.99 3.37 -11.62
N GLU A 24 -4.31 2.60 -12.48
CA GLU A 24 -4.96 1.70 -13.45
C GLU A 24 -5.68 0.53 -12.76
N GLY A 25 -5.15 0.00 -11.66
CA GLY A 25 -5.84 -1.01 -10.85
C GLY A 25 -7.16 -0.48 -10.28
N VAL A 26 -7.14 0.75 -9.76
CA VAL A 26 -8.34 1.45 -9.29
C VAL A 26 -9.26 1.81 -10.47
N ARG A 27 -8.72 2.17 -11.63
CA ARG A 27 -9.50 2.51 -12.82
C ARG A 27 -10.25 1.31 -13.38
N ILE A 28 -9.61 0.14 -13.39
CA ILE A 28 -10.19 -1.13 -13.84
C ILE A 28 -11.26 -1.63 -12.85
N LEU A 29 -11.03 -1.47 -11.54
CA LEU A 29 -11.91 -2.04 -10.50
C LEU A 29 -12.97 -1.07 -9.95
N GLY A 30 -12.77 0.24 -10.05
CA GLY A 30 -13.63 1.24 -9.39
C GLY A 30 -13.65 2.64 -10.03
N GLU A 31 -13.11 2.80 -11.25
CA GLU A 31 -13.11 4.06 -12.03
C GLU A 31 -12.59 5.30 -11.26
N GLY A 32 -11.75 5.10 -10.24
CA GLY A 32 -11.25 6.17 -9.36
C GLY A 32 -10.05 6.92 -9.92
N LYS A 33 -9.72 8.08 -9.31
CA LYS A 33 -8.46 8.81 -9.53
C LYS A 33 -7.62 8.79 -8.26
N LEU A 34 -6.31 8.71 -8.43
CA LEU A 34 -5.34 8.86 -7.35
C LEU A 34 -5.22 10.34 -6.98
N LEU A 35 -5.67 10.74 -5.78
CA LEU A 35 -5.35 12.07 -5.27
C LEU A 35 -4.09 11.99 -4.42
N VAL A 36 -3.10 12.81 -4.75
CA VAL A 36 -1.97 13.08 -3.88
C VAL A 36 -2.39 14.23 -2.98
N SER A 37 -2.31 14.08 -1.65
CA SER A 37 -2.62 15.23 -0.78
C SER A 37 -1.58 16.33 -0.96
N ASP A 38 -2.00 17.42 -1.55
CA ASP A 38 -1.29 18.66 -1.84
C ASP A 38 -1.31 19.64 -0.66
N SER A 39 -1.34 19.14 0.59
CA SER A 39 -1.54 19.99 1.75
C SER A 39 -0.34 20.87 2.15
N PHE A 40 0.84 20.79 1.53
CA PHE A 40 1.94 21.73 1.78
C PHE A 40 2.87 21.92 0.55
N PRO A 41 3.22 23.17 0.19
CA PRO A 41 4.28 23.43 -0.80
C PRO A 41 5.63 22.92 -0.27
N GLY A 42 6.27 22.00 -0.99
CA GLY A 42 7.61 21.49 -0.68
C GLY A 42 7.69 20.05 -0.15
N ASN A 43 6.59 19.30 -0.11
CA ASN A 43 6.63 17.89 0.30
C ASN A 43 6.65 16.96 -0.93
N GLU A 44 7.76 16.25 -1.17
CA GLU A 44 7.73 15.06 -2.02
C GLU A 44 7.25 13.86 -1.16
N ARG A 45 6.11 13.26 -1.56
CA ARG A 45 5.65 11.86 -1.34
C ARG A 45 4.36 11.59 -0.54
N ASN A 46 3.43 10.98 -1.29
CA ASN A 46 2.72 9.73 -0.97
C ASN A 46 1.63 9.75 0.11
N LYS A 47 0.74 10.74 0.11
CA LYS A 47 -0.59 10.52 0.68
C LYS A 47 -1.56 10.21 -0.45
N TYR A 48 -1.97 8.96 -0.58
CA TYR A 48 -2.88 8.52 -1.64
C TYR A 48 -4.32 8.53 -1.10
N CYS A 49 -5.02 9.64 -1.26
CA CYS A 49 -6.46 9.65 -1.08
C CYS A 49 -7.10 9.24 -2.40
N LEU A 50 -7.60 8.01 -2.48
CA LEU A 50 -8.37 7.58 -3.65
C LEU A 50 -9.76 8.18 -3.53
N SER A 51 -10.14 9.08 -4.44
CA SER A 51 -11.53 9.52 -4.58
C SER A 51 -11.99 9.32 -6.02
N SER A 52 -13.20 8.77 -6.17
CA SER A 52 -13.82 8.60 -7.49
C SER A 52 -14.47 9.91 -7.92
N GLN A 53 -13.64 10.89 -8.31
CA GLN A 53 -14.15 12.18 -8.79
C GLN A 53 -14.90 12.08 -10.12
N LYS A 54 -14.60 11.06 -10.95
CA LYS A 54 -15.25 10.90 -12.26
C LYS A 54 -16.75 10.58 -12.16
N ASN A 55 -17.18 9.93 -11.07
CA ASN A 55 -18.57 9.52 -10.87
C ASN A 55 -19.27 10.30 -9.74
N GLY A 56 -18.64 11.34 -9.21
CA GLY A 56 -19.20 12.17 -8.12
C GLY A 56 -19.30 11.46 -6.77
N ASN A 57 -18.66 10.30 -6.60
CA ASN A 57 -18.67 9.57 -5.34
C ASN A 57 -17.48 9.97 -4.47
N ASN A 58 -17.74 10.90 -3.54
CA ASN A 58 -16.77 11.43 -2.58
C ASN A 58 -16.96 10.86 -1.16
N ASP A 59 -17.97 10.02 -0.96
CA ASP A 59 -18.28 9.40 0.33
C ASP A 59 -17.64 8.01 0.39
N ILE A 60 -16.32 7.99 0.61
CA ILE A 60 -15.50 6.77 0.64
C ILE A 60 -14.61 6.83 1.88
N GLU A 61 -14.74 5.84 2.77
CA GLU A 61 -13.90 5.71 3.96
C GLU A 61 -12.51 5.17 3.64
N GLY A 62 -11.56 5.42 4.55
CA GLY A 62 -10.20 4.86 4.50
C GLY A 62 -9.11 5.89 4.27
N VAL A 63 -7.92 5.57 4.78
CA VAL A 63 -6.67 6.35 4.65
C VAL A 63 -5.48 5.40 4.56
N ASP A 64 -4.30 5.95 4.33
CA ASP A 64 -3.05 5.18 4.27
C ASP A 64 -2.70 4.53 5.62
N SER A 65 -2.23 3.28 5.55
CA SER A 65 -1.71 2.53 6.70
C SER A 65 -0.23 2.22 6.48
N SER A 66 0.64 2.66 7.39
CA SER A 66 2.09 2.57 7.22
C SER A 66 2.76 1.83 8.37
N ASN A 67 3.50 0.75 8.05
CA ASN A 67 4.54 0.18 8.90
C ASN A 67 5.43 -0.73 8.06
N ALA A 68 6.43 -0.15 7.39
CA ALA A 68 7.25 -0.86 6.39
C ALA A 68 6.37 -1.71 5.44
N CYS A 69 6.79 -2.93 5.12
CA CYS A 69 6.07 -3.85 4.24
C CYS A 69 4.71 -4.33 4.79
N TYR A 70 4.36 -4.04 6.05
CA TYR A 70 3.11 -4.51 6.68
C TYR A 70 1.88 -3.65 6.37
N GLY A 71 2.07 -2.43 5.82
CA GLY A 71 0.98 -1.47 5.59
C GLY A 71 -0.19 -2.03 4.78
N GLY A 72 0.10 -2.82 3.74
CA GLY A 72 -0.93 -3.48 2.92
C GLY A 72 -1.78 -4.49 3.70
N THR A 73 -1.15 -5.30 4.56
CA THR A 73 -1.86 -6.24 5.43
C THR A 73 -2.74 -5.50 6.45
N ALA A 74 -2.26 -4.39 7.01
CA ALA A 74 -3.05 -3.57 7.93
C ALA A 74 -4.29 -2.99 7.25
N ALA A 75 -4.14 -2.43 6.04
CA ALA A 75 -5.25 -1.91 5.24
C ALA A 75 -6.25 -3.02 4.87
N LEU A 76 -5.76 -4.20 4.51
CA LEU A 76 -6.58 -5.36 4.20
C LEU A 76 -7.44 -5.79 5.39
N LEU A 77 -6.84 -5.94 6.57
CA LEU A 77 -7.56 -6.29 7.79
C LEU A 77 -8.57 -5.21 8.19
N ASN A 78 -8.22 -3.92 8.05
CA ASN A 78 -9.16 -2.82 8.29
C ASN A 78 -10.37 -2.90 7.36
N CYS A 79 -10.14 -3.20 6.08
CA CYS A 79 -11.19 -3.32 5.09
C CYS A 79 -12.11 -4.51 5.34
N VAL A 80 -11.56 -5.67 5.71
CA VAL A 80 -12.36 -6.84 6.12
C VAL A 80 -13.21 -6.52 7.35
N ASN A 81 -12.60 -5.91 8.38
CA ASN A 81 -13.32 -5.51 9.59
C ASN A 81 -14.44 -4.49 9.27
N TRP A 82 -14.22 -3.57 8.33
CA TRP A 82 -15.25 -2.61 7.90
C TRP A 82 -16.43 -3.32 7.22
N VAL A 83 -16.17 -4.25 6.30
CA VAL A 83 -17.22 -5.08 5.65
C VAL A 83 -18.03 -5.89 6.67
N GLU A 84 -17.39 -6.36 7.74
CA GLU A 84 -18.04 -7.11 8.83
C GLU A 84 -18.70 -6.19 9.89
N SER A 85 -18.55 -4.87 9.78
CA SER A 85 -19.03 -3.93 10.79
C SER A 85 -20.48 -3.48 10.57
N ASN A 86 -21.09 -2.90 11.61
CA ASN A 86 -22.40 -2.25 11.50
C ASN A 86 -22.39 -0.98 10.65
N SER A 87 -21.20 -0.42 10.35
CA SER A 87 -21.04 0.75 9.50
C SER A 87 -20.97 0.39 8.01
N TRP A 88 -20.97 -0.91 7.69
CA TRP A 88 -20.94 -1.35 6.30
C TRP A 88 -22.22 -0.94 5.57
N ASP A 89 -22.05 -0.26 4.45
CA ASP A 89 -23.14 0.29 3.64
C ASP A 89 -23.51 -0.57 2.43
N GLY A 90 -22.96 -1.78 2.35
CA GLY A 90 -23.21 -2.73 1.27
C GLY A 90 -22.25 -2.60 0.07
N ARG A 91 -21.37 -1.59 0.04
CA ARG A 91 -20.39 -1.41 -1.04
C ARG A 91 -19.15 -2.30 -0.86
N TYR A 92 -18.43 -2.54 -1.95
CA TYR A 92 -17.13 -3.20 -1.87
C TYR A 92 -16.09 -2.29 -1.23
N GLY A 93 -15.17 -2.91 -0.50
CA GLY A 93 -13.93 -2.25 -0.11
C GLY A 93 -12.84 -2.48 -1.15
N LEU A 94 -11.92 -1.52 -1.29
CA LEU A 94 -10.78 -1.61 -2.21
C LEU A 94 -9.50 -1.36 -1.42
N VAL A 95 -8.58 -2.32 -1.48
CA VAL A 95 -7.28 -2.22 -0.82
C VAL A 95 -6.20 -2.17 -1.87
N VAL A 96 -5.31 -1.18 -1.78
CA VAL A 96 -4.18 -1.02 -2.69
C VAL A 96 -2.88 -1.12 -1.91
N CYS A 97 -2.05 -2.08 -2.27
CA CYS A 97 -0.71 -2.28 -1.75
C CYS A 97 0.29 -1.84 -2.81
N THR A 98 1.14 -0.87 -2.53
CA THR A 98 1.95 -0.21 -3.56
C THR A 98 3.29 0.26 -2.99
N ASP A 99 4.41 -0.11 -3.62
CA ASP A 99 5.76 0.27 -3.13
C ASP A 99 6.83 0.24 -4.23
N SER A 100 7.82 1.14 -4.12
CA SER A 100 9.10 1.17 -4.85
C SER A 100 10.24 1.04 -3.85
N ALA A 101 10.76 -0.18 -3.67
CA ALA A 101 11.90 -0.44 -2.81
C ALA A 101 13.21 -0.09 -3.54
N VAL A 102 13.81 1.04 -3.17
CA VAL A 102 15.11 1.50 -3.70
C VAL A 102 16.12 1.59 -2.56
N TYR A 103 17.34 1.10 -2.80
CA TYR A 103 18.43 1.08 -1.83
C TYR A 103 19.68 1.79 -2.36
N ALA A 104 20.48 2.35 -1.45
CA ALA A 104 21.77 2.96 -1.76
C ALA A 104 22.77 1.94 -2.35
N GLU A 105 23.97 2.39 -2.74
CA GLU A 105 25.02 1.48 -3.18
C GLU A 105 25.39 0.51 -2.06
N GLY A 106 25.56 -0.77 -2.40
CA GLY A 106 25.89 -1.80 -1.44
C GLY A 106 25.07 -3.08 -1.60
N PRO A 107 25.18 -4.00 -0.64
CA PRO A 107 24.65 -5.37 -0.75
C PRO A 107 23.12 -5.45 -0.76
N ALA A 108 22.41 -4.42 -0.30
CA ALA A 108 20.94 -4.36 -0.34
C ALA A 108 20.40 -3.89 -1.69
N ARG A 109 21.22 -3.27 -2.56
CA ARG A 109 20.75 -2.78 -3.87
C ARG A 109 20.07 -3.83 -4.74
N PRO A 110 20.58 -5.08 -4.84
CA PRO A 110 19.95 -6.11 -5.66
C PRO A 110 18.60 -6.60 -5.10
N THR A 111 18.23 -6.24 -3.87
CA THR A 111 16.97 -6.65 -3.24
C THR A 111 15.86 -5.60 -3.41
N GLY A 112 16.08 -4.57 -4.23
CA GLY A 112 15.05 -3.60 -4.61
C GLY A 112 13.98 -4.20 -5.53
N GLY A 113 12.92 -3.43 -5.76
CA GLY A 113 11.78 -3.87 -6.58
C GLY A 113 10.66 -2.85 -6.58
N ALA A 114 9.68 -3.05 -7.45
CA ALA A 114 8.58 -2.12 -7.66
C ALA A 114 7.31 -2.87 -8.05
N ALA A 115 6.20 -2.65 -7.34
CA ALA A 115 4.92 -3.29 -7.65
C ALA A 115 3.73 -2.53 -7.04
N ALA A 116 2.54 -2.76 -7.63
CA ALA A 116 1.26 -2.43 -7.02
C ALA A 116 0.26 -3.60 -7.19
N ILE A 117 -0.56 -3.82 -6.17
CA ILE A 117 -1.61 -4.84 -6.14
C ILE A 117 -2.89 -4.18 -5.62
N ALA A 118 -4.00 -4.38 -6.33
CA ALA A 118 -5.33 -3.97 -5.89
C ALA A 118 -6.19 -5.19 -5.57
N MET A 119 -6.85 -5.18 -4.41
CA MET A 119 -7.71 -6.26 -3.92
C MET A 119 -9.11 -5.72 -3.65
N LEU A 120 -10.11 -6.33 -4.27
CA LEU A 120 -11.52 -6.03 -4.03
C LEU A 120 -12.05 -6.92 -2.91
N ILE A 121 -12.66 -6.32 -1.89
CA ILE A 121 -13.08 -6.99 -0.65
C ILE A 121 -14.60 -6.90 -0.51
N GLY A 122 -15.26 -8.03 -0.24
CA GLY A 122 -16.70 -8.11 -0.06
C GLY A 122 -17.18 -9.51 0.34
N PRO A 123 -18.49 -9.68 0.56
CA PRO A 123 -19.07 -10.97 0.93
C PRO A 123 -19.01 -12.00 -0.21
N ASN A 124 -19.09 -13.29 0.14
CA ASN A 124 -19.08 -14.42 -0.81
C ASN A 124 -17.82 -14.47 -1.71
N ALA A 125 -16.68 -14.05 -1.16
CA ALA A 125 -15.42 -14.06 -1.88
C ALA A 125 -14.90 -15.50 -2.13
N PRO A 126 -14.27 -15.76 -3.29
CA PRO A 126 -13.66 -17.07 -3.58
C PRO A 126 -12.43 -17.35 -2.70
N ILE A 127 -11.83 -16.29 -2.15
CA ILE A 127 -10.75 -16.35 -1.16
C ILE A 127 -11.30 -15.72 0.12
N SER A 128 -11.73 -16.56 1.06
CA SER A 128 -12.31 -16.12 2.33
C SER A 128 -11.26 -16.04 3.42
N PHE A 129 -11.39 -15.05 4.30
CA PHE A 129 -10.63 -15.00 5.54
C PHE A 129 -11.16 -16.03 6.54
N GLU A 130 -10.24 -16.73 7.20
CA GLU A 130 -10.54 -17.46 8.43
C GLU A 130 -10.39 -16.51 9.61
N SER A 131 -11.49 -15.84 10.00
CA SER A 131 -11.47 -14.68 10.92
C SER A 131 -10.75 -14.90 12.26
N LYS A 132 -10.75 -16.14 12.76
CA LYS A 132 -10.06 -16.53 14.00
C LYS A 132 -8.63 -17.02 13.79
N CYS A 133 -8.25 -17.39 12.57
CA CYS A 133 -6.91 -17.87 12.24
C CYS A 133 -5.99 -16.68 11.94
N ARG A 134 -5.65 -15.93 12.98
CA ARG A 134 -4.77 -14.76 12.89
C ARG A 134 -3.86 -14.67 14.11
N ALA A 135 -2.61 -14.30 13.87
CA ALA A 135 -1.62 -14.00 14.90
C ALA A 135 -0.88 -12.71 14.54
N SER A 136 -0.29 -12.05 15.54
CA SER A 136 0.47 -10.83 15.33
C SER A 136 1.62 -10.75 16.31
N HIS A 137 2.81 -10.43 15.78
CA HIS A 137 3.99 -10.08 16.56
C HIS A 137 4.40 -8.65 16.21
N ARG A 138 4.60 -7.81 17.23
CA ARG A 138 5.08 -6.43 17.08
C ARG A 138 6.14 -6.18 18.12
N ALA A 139 7.25 -5.59 17.69
CA ALA A 139 8.38 -5.26 18.56
C ALA A 139 8.96 -3.91 18.17
N HIS A 140 9.50 -3.19 19.14
CA HIS A 140 10.31 -2.01 18.87
C HIS A 140 11.74 -2.43 18.54
N VAL A 141 12.11 -2.32 17.27
CA VAL A 141 13.42 -2.71 16.74
C VAL A 141 13.87 -1.71 15.68
N TYR A 142 15.18 -1.64 15.44
CA TYR A 142 15.80 -0.76 14.45
C TYR A 142 16.52 -1.57 13.37
N ASP A 143 15.81 -2.53 12.78
CA ASP A 143 16.35 -3.43 11.77
C ASP A 143 16.29 -2.81 10.36
N LEU A 144 15.17 -2.18 9.99
CA LEU A 144 15.02 -1.41 8.75
C LEU A 144 14.11 -0.20 8.97
N TYR A 145 14.62 1.00 8.72
CA TYR A 145 13.86 2.25 8.92
C TYR A 145 14.37 3.40 8.04
N LYS A 146 13.54 4.43 7.85
CA LYS A 146 13.84 5.61 7.01
C LYS A 146 13.78 6.89 7.85
N PRO A 147 14.83 7.21 8.62
CA PRO A 147 14.83 8.40 9.48
C PRO A 147 15.17 9.69 8.73
N ASP A 148 15.87 9.58 7.60
CA ASP A 148 16.24 10.72 6.76
C ASP A 148 15.12 11.02 5.77
N LEU A 149 14.43 12.14 5.99
CA LEU A 149 13.31 12.57 5.17
C LEU A 149 13.73 13.06 3.78
N ALA A 150 15.00 13.42 3.59
CA ALA A 150 15.52 13.88 2.31
C ALA A 150 15.99 12.73 1.39
N SER A 151 16.10 11.52 1.93
CA SER A 151 16.63 10.34 1.23
C SER A 151 15.53 9.30 0.96
N GLU A 152 15.60 8.65 -0.21
CA GLU A 152 14.71 7.51 -0.51
C GLU A 152 15.17 6.20 0.15
N TYR A 153 16.44 6.16 0.56
CA TYR A 153 17.12 4.94 0.97
C TYR A 153 16.92 4.66 2.46
N PRO A 154 16.57 3.42 2.85
CA PRO A 154 16.51 3.05 4.25
C PRO A 154 17.90 2.86 4.86
N ILE A 155 17.96 3.02 6.18
CA ILE A 155 19.01 2.43 7.01
C ILE A 155 18.63 0.98 7.26
N VAL A 156 19.56 0.05 7.00
CA VAL A 156 19.33 -1.39 7.10
C VAL A 156 20.44 -2.04 7.92
N ASP A 157 20.07 -2.73 9.00
CA ASP A 157 20.92 -3.74 9.64
C ASP A 157 20.47 -5.12 9.14
N GLY A 158 21.09 -5.59 8.06
CA GLY A 158 20.65 -6.80 7.37
C GLY A 158 20.70 -8.06 8.26
N LYS A 159 21.64 -8.14 9.22
CA LYS A 159 21.70 -9.28 10.14
C LYS A 159 20.56 -9.21 11.15
N LEU A 160 20.30 -8.02 11.71
CA LEU A 160 19.20 -7.82 12.63
C LEU A 160 17.85 -8.06 11.95
N SER A 161 17.66 -7.60 10.71
CA SER A 161 16.42 -7.82 9.95
C SER A 161 16.10 -9.31 9.78
N GLN A 162 17.10 -10.15 9.51
CA GLN A 162 16.88 -11.60 9.42
C GLN A 162 16.47 -12.21 10.76
N ILE A 163 17.12 -11.80 11.86
CA ILE A 163 16.78 -12.26 13.21
C ILE A 163 15.35 -11.84 13.58
N CYS A 164 15.02 -10.55 13.41
CA CYS A 164 13.71 -10.00 13.70
C CYS A 164 12.61 -10.67 12.87
N TYR A 165 12.86 -10.93 11.58
CA TYR A 165 11.91 -11.62 10.70
C TYR A 165 11.60 -13.04 11.20
N LEU A 166 12.64 -13.83 11.50
CA LEU A 166 12.46 -15.21 11.97
C LEU A 166 11.81 -15.26 13.36
N MET A 167 12.18 -14.34 14.27
CA MET A 167 11.53 -14.23 15.58
C MET A 167 10.04 -13.90 15.46
N ALA A 168 9.68 -12.96 14.57
CA ALA A 168 8.30 -12.60 14.33
C ALA A 168 7.52 -13.76 13.69
N LEU A 169 8.13 -14.49 12.76
CA LEU A 169 7.56 -15.68 12.15
C LEU A 169 7.25 -16.76 13.20
N ASP A 170 8.24 -17.13 14.03
CA ASP A 170 8.08 -18.12 15.08
C ASP A 170 6.99 -17.70 16.09
N SER A 171 6.95 -16.41 16.45
CA SER A 171 5.93 -15.89 17.37
C SER A 171 4.52 -15.85 16.77
N CYS A 172 4.40 -15.63 15.46
CA CYS A 172 3.10 -15.64 14.77
C CYS A 172 2.61 -17.07 14.52
N TYR A 173 3.51 -18.05 14.41
CA TYR A 173 3.15 -19.44 14.11
C TYR A 173 2.79 -20.27 15.34
N ARG A 174 3.31 -19.89 16.52
CA ARG A 174 3.06 -20.56 17.79
C ARG A 174 1.58 -20.58 18.19
#